data_AF-A0A942N092-F1
#
_entry.id   AF-A0A942N092-F1
#
_cell.length_a   1.000
_cell.length_b   1.000
_cell.length_c   1.000
_cell.angle_alpha   90.00
_cell.angle_beta   90.00
_cell.angle_gamma   90.00
#
_symmetry.space_group_name_H-M   'P 1'
#
loop_
_entity.id
_entity.type
_entity.pdbx_description
1 polymer ?
#
loop_
_entity_poly.entity_id
_entity_poly.type
_entity_poly.pdbx_seq_one_letter_code
_entity_poly.pdbx_strand_id
1 'polypeptide(L)'
;MRQYRLREQGFSLLEVIVVIAILSMFVMMAVPLAGRVQALQKVKETQRRLESIRTAMLGPRDSFDTEGRRALRGYLGDMGRLPELYRARWNPVFEVWEWSVDADEDEGVYYEFGFGQPRGLWQAVPAPGEDRGPRWQGPYLAYPLDEFPANADHLTWVELPQTATEYDINGEFEMRQTEGKLADAWGRSLLFYYLDGSGNHLRVATPDATLYIVSEGADMRSSHPAYDKDFEFNGDNLVLAITPEEWQDDTRMTEAKRQLLSLREALVGKRGITDRLGRPILGGYVGDHGLWPTLWVWQGKWEMATAVDGVLEGQPRGLWTQDVDGDGSVDLPNPPDPSTAGFVLLGFGWRGSYYEKPMGTGENEVLRDPWGTMLRFRLSHAGADPPPEQMLTITSAGPDGMFHSAEDPSLDDLSIDILRGWDVRQEVSVRGKVVNETAEDLPLRVRLHASPAVQPTVEMFVYGRTVEGAKWGNSWQFNLAVPRSSAGYRFLELVELNSSWNDLERVDYTGVFISPAGTVTAEEGAITLIIE
;
A
#
# COMPACT_ATOMS: atom_id res chain seq x y z
N MET A 1 57.31 -12.42 71.60
CA MET A 1 56.50 -13.20 70.64
C MET A 1 55.78 -14.30 71.40
N ARG A 2 54.47 -14.18 71.63
CA ARG A 2 53.65 -15.18 72.32
C ARG A 2 53.06 -16.13 71.27
N GLN A 3 53.61 -17.32 71.17
CA GLN A 3 53.03 -18.40 70.36
C GLN A 3 51.75 -18.89 71.04
N TYR A 4 50.60 -18.54 70.49
CA TYR A 4 49.35 -19.24 70.81
C TYR A 4 49.45 -20.64 70.19
N ARG A 5 49.80 -21.64 71.00
CA ARG A 5 49.53 -23.05 70.67
C ARG A 5 48.01 -23.19 70.61
N LEU A 6 47.46 -23.19 69.40
CA LEU A 6 46.11 -23.70 69.17
C LEU A 6 46.14 -25.17 69.63
N ARG A 7 45.51 -25.46 70.76
CA ARG A 7 45.21 -26.84 71.16
C ARG A 7 44.28 -27.37 70.07
N GLU A 8 44.78 -28.31 69.27
CA GLU A 8 43.97 -29.10 68.36
C GLU A 8 43.00 -29.95 69.20
N GLN A 9 41.86 -29.37 69.54
CA GLN A 9 40.72 -30.11 70.05
C GLN A 9 40.06 -30.76 68.84
N GLY A 10 40.21 -32.08 68.70
CA GLY A 10 39.46 -32.84 67.71
C GLY A 10 37.96 -32.71 67.96
N PHE A 11 37.18 -32.64 66.87
CA PHE A 11 35.72 -32.64 66.94
C PHE A 11 35.22 -33.84 67.72
N SER A 12 34.34 -33.61 68.69
CA SER A 12 33.62 -34.68 69.35
C SER A 12 32.64 -35.34 68.38
N LEU A 13 32.36 -36.63 68.59
CA LEU A 13 31.37 -37.38 67.79
C LEU A 13 30.02 -36.65 67.75
N LEU A 14 29.63 -36.01 68.85
CA LEU A 14 28.40 -35.25 68.97
C LEU A 14 28.40 -34.02 68.06
N GLU A 15 29.51 -33.27 67.98
CA GLU A 15 29.62 -32.13 67.06
C GLU A 15 29.55 -32.57 65.60
N VAL A 16 30.16 -33.71 65.23
CA VAL A 16 30.06 -34.25 63.87
C VAL A 16 28.61 -34.59 63.51
N ILE A 17 27.88 -35.24 64.43
CA ILE A 17 26.45 -35.56 64.22
C ILE A 17 25.62 -34.28 64.05
N VAL A 18 25.87 -33.26 64.88
CA VAL A 18 25.18 -31.97 64.78
C VAL A 18 25.49 -31.26 63.45
N VAL A 19 26.74 -31.26 62.99
CA VAL A 19 27.13 -30.66 61.70
C VAL A 19 26.46 -31.39 60.54
N ILE A 20 26.43 -32.73 60.54
CA ILE A 20 25.76 -33.51 59.50
C ILE A 20 24.25 -33.24 59.48
N ALA A 21 23.61 -33.14 60.65
CA ALA A 21 22.18 -32.84 60.76
C ALA A 21 21.84 -31.44 60.21
N ILE A 22 22.65 -30.43 60.56
CA ILE A 22 22.50 -29.06 60.06
C ILE A 22 22.73 -29.01 58.54
N LEU A 23 23.78 -29.67 58.02
CA LEU A 23 24.05 -29.73 56.58
C LEU A 23 22.92 -30.44 55.83
N SER A 24 22.37 -31.51 56.38
CA SER A 24 21.23 -32.23 55.77
C SER A 24 19.99 -31.34 55.69
N MET A 25 19.73 -30.53 56.73
CA MET A 25 18.66 -29.55 56.74
C MET A 25 18.88 -28.44 55.68
N PHE A 26 20.10 -27.94 55.53
CA PHE A 26 20.42 -26.95 54.49
C PHE A 26 20.26 -27.52 53.07
N VAL A 27 20.72 -28.75 52.83
CA VAL A 27 20.56 -29.42 51.53
C VAL A 27 19.07 -29.61 51.22
N MET A 28 18.27 -30.04 52.20
CA MET A 28 16.82 -30.18 52.03
C MET A 28 16.12 -28.83 51.71
N MET A 29 16.61 -27.71 52.23
CA MET A 29 16.09 -26.38 51.90
C MET A 29 16.61 -25.86 50.54
N ALA A 30 17.83 -26.21 50.15
CA ALA A 30 18.45 -25.72 48.93
C ALA A 30 17.89 -26.39 47.66
N VAL A 31 17.49 -27.66 47.71
CA VAL A 31 16.99 -28.40 46.54
C VAL A 31 15.74 -27.75 45.91
N PRO A 32 14.65 -27.42 46.67
CA PRO A 32 13.51 -26.73 46.11
C PRO A 32 13.83 -25.35 45.53
N LEU A 33 14.81 -24.65 46.11
CA LEU A 33 15.25 -23.33 45.63
C LEU A 33 15.98 -23.45 44.29
N ALA A 34 16.85 -24.45 44.14
CA ALA A 34 17.57 -24.70 42.88
C ALA A 34 16.60 -24.97 41.72
N GLY A 35 15.57 -25.79 41.94
CA GLY A 35 14.52 -26.05 40.94
C GLY A 35 13.76 -24.78 40.52
N ARG A 36 13.41 -23.91 41.47
CA ARG A 36 12.75 -22.63 41.18
C ARG A 36 13.64 -21.66 40.40
N VAL A 37 14.93 -21.58 40.73
CA VAL A 37 15.88 -20.73 40.00
C VAL A 37 16.02 -21.20 38.55
N GLN A 38 16.12 -22.51 38.33
CA GLN A 38 16.18 -23.08 36.98
C GLN A 38 14.89 -22.80 36.20
N ALA A 39 13.72 -22.99 36.82
CA ALA A 39 12.43 -22.68 36.18
C ALA A 39 12.33 -21.20 35.80
N LEU A 40 12.74 -20.28 36.68
CA LEU A 40 12.77 -18.85 36.38
C LEU A 40 13.76 -18.49 35.26
N GLN A 41 14.89 -19.19 35.16
CA GLN A 41 15.82 -19.03 34.05
C GLN A 41 15.18 -19.47 32.73
N LYS A 42 14.50 -20.62 32.71
CA LYS A 42 13.77 -21.11 31.53
C LYS A 42 12.67 -20.14 31.11
N VAL A 43 11.87 -19.64 32.04
CA VAL A 43 10.84 -18.61 31.74
C VAL A 43 11.46 -17.39 31.05
N LYS A 44 12.55 -16.85 31.60
CA LYS A 44 13.24 -15.69 31.01
C LYS A 44 13.82 -16.00 29.63
N GLU A 45 14.37 -17.18 29.45
CA GLU A 45 14.95 -17.58 28.17
C GLU A 45 13.87 -17.80 27.10
N THR A 46 12.76 -18.46 27.45
CA THR A 46 11.59 -18.56 26.57
C THR A 46 11.03 -17.19 26.21
N GLN A 47 10.91 -16.26 27.15
CA GLN A 47 10.49 -14.88 26.86
C GLN A 47 11.43 -14.18 25.87
N ARG A 48 12.76 -14.37 26.00
CA ARG A 48 13.73 -13.84 25.02
C ARG A 48 13.56 -14.46 23.64
N ARG A 49 13.31 -15.77 23.56
CA ARG A 49 13.05 -16.45 22.29
C ARG A 49 11.77 -15.94 21.63
N LEU A 50 10.69 -15.81 22.39
CA LEU A 50 9.44 -15.22 21.91
C LEU A 50 9.67 -13.78 21.40
N GLU A 51 10.43 -12.96 22.12
CA GLU A 51 10.76 -11.61 21.66
C GLU A 51 11.67 -11.60 20.42
N SER A 52 12.59 -12.55 20.30
CA SER A 52 13.40 -12.74 19.10
C SER A 52 12.54 -13.11 17.90
N ILE A 53 11.56 -13.99 18.09
CA ILE A 53 10.59 -14.36 17.05
C ILE A 53 9.73 -13.14 16.67
N ARG A 54 9.22 -12.39 17.65
CA ARG A 54 8.50 -11.13 17.41
C ARG A 54 9.34 -10.13 16.61
N THR A 55 10.62 -9.99 16.96
CA THR A 55 11.56 -9.10 16.28
C THR A 55 11.86 -9.58 14.86
N ALA A 56 11.97 -10.89 14.63
CA ALA A 56 12.14 -11.45 13.29
C ALA A 56 10.88 -11.26 12.41
N MET A 57 9.69 -11.28 13.02
CA MET A 57 8.42 -11.05 12.32
C MET A 57 8.16 -9.57 12.02
N LEU A 58 8.28 -8.70 13.03
CA LEU A 58 7.84 -7.28 12.97
C LEU A 58 8.98 -6.27 12.89
N GLY A 59 10.22 -6.70 13.13
CA GLY A 59 11.36 -5.82 13.35
C GLY A 59 11.52 -5.37 14.81
N PRO A 60 12.62 -4.65 15.13
CA PRO A 60 12.85 -4.09 16.46
C PRO A 60 11.70 -3.18 16.91
N ARG A 61 11.26 -3.28 18.17
CA ARG A 61 10.17 -2.45 18.72
C ARG A 61 10.43 -0.95 18.63
N ASP A 62 11.69 -0.56 18.71
CA ASP A 62 12.13 0.84 18.69
C ASP A 62 12.48 1.34 17.28
N SER A 63 12.16 0.57 16.24
CA SER A 63 12.34 0.98 14.85
C SER A 63 11.17 1.88 14.45
N PHE A 64 11.43 3.18 14.36
CA PHE A 64 10.48 4.16 13.83
C PHE A 64 10.99 4.76 12.53
N ASP A 65 10.09 5.13 11.62
CA ASP A 65 10.42 5.89 10.43
C ASP A 65 10.63 7.37 10.75
N THR A 66 10.96 8.18 9.73
CA THR A 66 11.19 9.63 9.87
C THR A 66 9.96 10.40 10.34
N GLU A 67 8.78 9.79 10.26
CA GLU A 67 7.50 10.37 10.67
C GLU A 67 7.09 9.93 12.09
N GLY A 68 7.94 9.14 12.76
CA GLY A 68 7.71 8.64 14.12
C GLY A 68 6.72 7.48 14.18
N ARG A 69 6.39 6.85 13.05
CA ARG A 69 5.56 5.64 12.99
C ARG A 69 6.43 4.42 13.13
N ARG A 70 5.86 3.32 13.65
CA ARG A 70 6.61 2.06 13.78
C ARG A 70 6.98 1.56 12.38
N ALA A 71 8.27 1.49 12.09
CA ALA A 71 8.77 0.92 10.86
C ALA A 71 8.77 -0.60 11.00
N LEU A 72 7.74 -1.24 10.43
CA LEU A 72 7.69 -2.69 10.25
C LEU A 72 8.92 -3.13 9.45
N ARG A 73 9.70 -4.04 10.03
CA ARG A 73 10.85 -4.71 9.38
C ARG A 73 10.71 -6.21 9.55
N GLY A 74 11.75 -6.96 9.21
CA GLY A 74 11.73 -8.42 9.30
C GLY A 74 10.76 -9.02 8.28
N TYR A 75 10.21 -10.19 8.58
CA TYR A 75 9.36 -10.93 7.66
C TYR A 75 8.19 -10.09 7.16
N LEU A 76 7.46 -9.42 8.06
CA LEU A 76 6.28 -8.65 7.70
C LEU A 76 6.63 -7.38 6.92
N GLY A 77 7.73 -6.71 7.25
CA GLY A 77 8.19 -5.54 6.48
C GLY A 77 8.57 -5.89 5.04
N ASP A 78 9.12 -7.09 4.84
CA ASP A 78 9.54 -7.59 3.54
C ASP A 78 8.36 -8.16 2.76
N MET A 79 7.54 -8.98 3.41
CA MET A 79 6.47 -9.77 2.79
C MET A 79 5.11 -9.10 2.80
N GLY A 80 4.89 -8.10 3.64
CA GLY A 80 3.60 -7.44 3.78
C GLY A 80 2.49 -8.27 4.44
N ARG A 81 2.77 -9.54 4.77
CA ARG A 81 1.83 -10.51 5.34
C ARG A 81 2.49 -11.41 6.39
N LEU A 82 1.69 -11.99 7.29
CA LEU A 82 2.19 -12.94 8.29
C LEU A 82 2.74 -14.21 7.61
N PRO A 83 3.74 -14.89 8.20
CA PRO A 83 4.36 -16.07 7.60
C PRO A 83 3.40 -17.25 7.53
N GLU A 84 3.36 -17.99 6.44
CA GLU A 84 2.58 -19.22 6.39
C GLU A 84 3.07 -20.22 7.47
N LEU A 85 2.13 -20.95 8.07
CA LEU A 85 2.43 -21.96 9.07
C LEU A 85 2.48 -23.33 8.38
N TYR A 86 3.61 -24.00 8.50
CA TYR A 86 3.84 -25.31 7.92
C TYR A 86 3.70 -26.38 8.99
N ARG A 87 2.90 -27.40 8.71
CA ARG A 87 2.79 -28.56 9.60
C ARG A 87 4.00 -29.47 9.42
N ALA A 88 4.54 -29.95 10.53
CA ALA A 88 5.64 -30.89 10.53
C ALA A 88 5.10 -32.31 10.67
N ARG A 89 5.56 -33.23 9.84
CA ARG A 89 5.33 -34.67 9.96
C ARG A 89 6.66 -35.38 10.08
N TRP A 90 6.82 -36.24 11.08
CA TRP A 90 8.07 -36.97 11.23
C TRP A 90 8.19 -38.06 10.17
N ASN A 91 9.29 -38.05 9.42
CA ASN A 91 9.68 -39.17 8.57
C ASN A 91 10.66 -40.06 9.35
N PRO A 92 10.24 -41.24 9.84
CA PRO A 92 11.09 -42.13 10.63
C PRO A 92 12.20 -42.80 9.80
N VAL A 93 12.12 -42.81 8.47
CA VAL A 93 13.14 -43.41 7.59
C VAL A 93 14.35 -42.50 7.47
N PHE A 94 14.12 -41.19 7.32
CA PHE A 94 15.19 -40.20 7.17
C PHE A 94 15.53 -39.47 8.47
N GLU A 95 14.73 -39.68 9.52
CA GLU A 95 14.83 -38.97 10.80
C GLU A 95 14.80 -37.44 10.61
N VAL A 96 13.90 -36.98 9.75
CA VAL A 96 13.69 -35.54 9.46
C VAL A 96 12.21 -35.18 9.48
N TRP A 97 11.93 -33.91 9.71
CA TRP A 97 10.60 -33.34 9.52
C TRP A 97 10.32 -33.13 8.03
N GLU A 98 9.24 -33.72 7.56
CA GLU A 98 8.57 -33.34 6.33
C GLU A 98 7.58 -32.22 6.61
N TRP A 99 7.45 -31.29 5.67
CA TRP A 99 6.69 -30.06 5.87
C TRP A 99 5.65 -29.90 4.79
N SER A 100 4.41 -29.64 5.18
CA SER A 100 3.31 -29.34 4.25
C SER A 100 2.53 -28.11 4.70
N VAL A 101 1.99 -27.37 3.72
CA VAL A 101 0.96 -26.33 3.94
C VAL A 101 -0.43 -26.97 4.02
N ASP A 102 -0.58 -28.13 3.37
CA ASP A 102 -1.82 -28.88 3.33
C ASP A 102 -1.86 -29.91 4.46
N ALA A 103 -2.86 -29.78 5.32
CA ALA A 103 -3.39 -30.92 6.06
C ALA A 103 -4.20 -31.72 5.05
N ASP A 104 -3.76 -32.94 4.74
CA ASP A 104 -4.54 -33.85 3.91
C ASP A 104 -5.94 -33.97 4.52
N GLU A 105 -7.00 -33.81 3.70
CA GLU A 105 -8.41 -33.81 4.13
C GLU A 105 -8.82 -35.10 4.88
N ASP A 106 -8.01 -36.15 4.78
CA ASP A 106 -8.24 -37.47 5.38
C ASP A 106 -7.60 -37.64 6.78
N GLU A 107 -6.76 -36.71 7.26
CA GLU A 107 -6.22 -36.74 8.62
C GLU A 107 -7.20 -36.09 9.60
N GLY A 108 -8.01 -36.91 10.27
CA GLY A 108 -9.19 -36.47 11.04
C GLY A 108 -8.98 -35.27 12.01
N VAL A 109 -10.14 -34.68 12.38
CA VAL A 109 -10.42 -33.50 13.24
C VAL A 109 -9.38 -33.07 14.28
N TYR A 110 -8.58 -33.99 14.84
CA TYR A 110 -7.51 -33.68 15.78
C TYR A 110 -6.44 -32.73 15.20
N TYR A 111 -6.28 -32.70 13.87
CA TYR A 111 -5.23 -31.92 13.20
C TYR A 111 -5.74 -30.78 12.31
N GLU A 112 -7.05 -30.49 12.30
CA GLU A 112 -7.65 -29.53 11.36
C GLU A 112 -7.33 -28.05 11.69
N PHE A 113 -6.81 -27.74 12.88
CA PHE A 113 -6.70 -26.36 13.35
C PHE A 113 -5.26 -25.93 13.67
N GLY A 114 -4.64 -25.25 12.71
CA GLY A 114 -3.68 -24.17 12.96
C GLY A 114 -2.27 -24.52 13.45
N PHE A 115 -1.97 -25.75 13.85
CA PHE A 115 -0.63 -26.11 14.33
C PHE A 115 0.40 -26.14 13.19
N GLY A 116 1.31 -25.18 13.22
CA GLY A 116 2.44 -25.18 12.31
C GLY A 116 3.62 -24.38 12.81
N GLN A 117 4.60 -24.21 11.94
CA GLN A 117 5.84 -23.50 12.22
C GLN A 117 6.07 -22.48 11.09
N PRO A 118 6.45 -21.23 11.41
CA PRO A 118 6.65 -20.18 10.42
C PRO A 118 8.02 -20.30 9.75
N ARG A 119 8.21 -21.34 8.93
CA ARG A 119 9.52 -21.72 8.35
C ARG A 119 10.18 -20.59 7.56
N GLY A 120 9.40 -19.72 6.96
CA GLY A 120 9.88 -18.51 6.26
C GLY A 120 10.75 -17.58 7.13
N LEU A 121 10.78 -17.80 8.46
CA LEU A 121 11.65 -17.09 9.38
C LEU A 121 13.10 -17.60 9.41
N TRP A 122 13.40 -18.88 9.23
CA TRP A 122 14.77 -19.42 9.36
C TRP A 122 15.25 -20.28 8.19
N GLN A 123 14.34 -20.86 7.44
CA GLN A 123 14.70 -21.74 6.35
C GLN A 123 15.18 -20.87 5.19
N ALA A 124 16.39 -21.05 4.66
CA ALA A 124 16.86 -20.24 3.53
C ALA A 124 16.28 -20.68 2.18
N VAL A 125 16.10 -21.99 2.00
CA VAL A 125 15.60 -22.60 0.76
C VAL A 125 14.11 -22.91 0.92
N PRO A 126 13.22 -22.30 0.12
CA PRO A 126 11.79 -22.57 0.21
C PRO A 126 11.48 -24.05 -0.09
N ALA A 127 10.44 -24.59 0.53
CA ALA A 127 9.91 -25.89 0.17
C ALA A 127 9.41 -25.89 -1.28
N PRO A 128 9.32 -27.05 -1.95
CA PRO A 128 8.64 -27.15 -3.25
C PRO A 128 7.22 -26.56 -3.16
N GLY A 129 6.94 -25.52 -3.94
CA GLY A 129 5.65 -24.84 -3.96
C GLY A 129 5.52 -23.65 -2.98
N GLU A 130 6.48 -23.43 -2.08
CA GLU A 130 6.53 -22.24 -1.22
C GLU A 130 6.99 -21.03 -2.04
N ASP A 131 6.09 -20.06 -2.26
CA ASP A 131 6.43 -18.76 -2.86
C ASP A 131 6.68 -17.71 -1.78
N ARG A 132 7.95 -17.31 -1.67
CA ARG A 132 8.37 -16.23 -0.76
C ARG A 132 8.36 -14.86 -1.41
N GLY A 133 7.93 -14.75 -2.65
CA GLY A 133 7.92 -13.49 -3.37
C GLY A 133 9.32 -12.88 -3.56
N PRO A 134 9.41 -11.83 -4.39
CA PRO A 134 10.67 -11.17 -4.70
C PRO A 134 11.20 -10.27 -3.57
N ARG A 135 10.37 -9.97 -2.55
CA ARG A 135 10.70 -9.03 -1.48
C ARG A 135 11.32 -9.70 -0.25
N TRP A 136 11.27 -11.03 -0.14
CA TRP A 136 11.82 -11.74 1.02
C TRP A 136 13.34 -11.55 1.12
N GLN A 137 13.82 -11.00 2.23
CA GLN A 137 15.25 -10.79 2.48
C GLN A 137 15.83 -11.78 3.50
N GLY A 138 15.02 -12.74 3.97
CA GLY A 138 15.40 -13.69 5.02
C GLY A 138 16.52 -14.68 4.61
N PRO A 139 16.98 -15.55 5.55
CA PRO A 139 16.35 -15.88 6.82
C PRO A 139 16.54 -14.82 7.91
N TYR A 140 15.54 -14.66 8.78
CA TYR A 140 15.47 -13.68 9.87
C TYR A 140 15.86 -14.26 11.24
N LEU A 141 15.84 -15.59 11.37
CA LEU A 141 16.27 -16.37 12.52
C LEU A 141 17.33 -17.39 12.07
N ALA A 142 18.18 -17.81 13.01
CA ALA A 142 19.04 -18.96 12.78
C ALA A 142 18.20 -20.25 12.69
N TYR A 143 18.74 -21.25 11.98
CA TYR A 143 18.11 -22.58 11.94
C TYR A 143 17.99 -23.12 13.38
N PRO A 144 16.79 -23.54 13.81
CA PRO A 144 16.58 -24.02 15.17
C PRO A 144 17.19 -25.40 15.36
N LEU A 145 18.04 -25.52 16.38
CA LEU A 145 18.70 -26.75 16.79
C LEU A 145 18.05 -27.28 18.06
N ASP A 146 17.99 -28.60 18.20
CA ASP A 146 17.53 -29.23 19.44
C ASP A 146 18.60 -29.11 20.53
N GLU A 147 18.26 -28.41 21.62
CA GLU A 147 19.15 -28.26 22.78
C GLU A 147 19.11 -29.47 23.71
N PHE A 148 18.09 -30.32 23.59
CA PHE A 148 17.81 -31.45 24.48
C PHE A 148 17.50 -32.75 23.71
N PRO A 149 18.31 -33.18 22.72
CA PRO A 149 17.96 -34.30 21.83
C PRO A 149 17.63 -35.61 22.58
N ALA A 150 18.26 -35.84 23.74
CA ALA A 150 18.02 -37.02 24.57
C ALA A 150 16.62 -37.06 25.22
N ASN A 151 15.85 -35.97 25.20
CA ASN A 151 14.51 -35.93 25.77
C ASN A 151 13.47 -36.73 24.96
N ALA A 152 13.78 -37.05 23.70
CA ALA A 152 12.90 -37.76 22.77
C ALA A 152 13.35 -39.22 22.54
N ASP A 153 14.57 -39.61 22.93
CA ASP A 153 15.15 -40.95 22.69
C ASP A 153 14.28 -42.13 23.16
N HIS A 154 13.45 -41.92 24.18
CA HIS A 154 12.58 -42.94 24.76
C HIS A 154 11.17 -42.98 24.14
N LEU A 155 10.87 -42.03 23.26
CA LEU A 155 9.62 -41.94 22.54
C LEU A 155 9.80 -42.61 21.17
N THR A 156 8.77 -43.31 20.71
CA THR A 156 8.78 -43.97 19.40
C THR A 156 7.64 -43.42 18.58
N TRP A 157 7.97 -42.83 17.44
CA TRP A 157 6.99 -42.40 16.47
C TRP A 157 6.23 -43.61 15.91
N VAL A 158 4.91 -43.57 15.96
CA VAL A 158 4.03 -44.60 15.41
C VAL A 158 3.52 -44.12 14.06
N GLU A 159 3.91 -44.81 12.99
CA GLU A 159 3.40 -44.52 11.64
C GLU A 159 1.92 -44.94 11.56
N LEU A 160 1.03 -43.99 11.25
CA LEU A 160 -0.44 -44.17 11.16
C LEU A 160 -1.10 -44.61 12.49
N PRO A 161 -1.06 -43.76 13.55
CA PRO A 161 -1.66 -44.08 14.84
C PRO A 161 -3.16 -44.42 14.72
N GLN A 162 -3.61 -45.48 15.38
CA GLN A 162 -4.99 -45.97 15.34
C GLN A 162 -5.72 -45.77 16.68
N THR A 163 -4.98 -45.58 17.76
CA THR A 163 -5.51 -45.47 19.12
C THR A 163 -5.14 -44.11 19.73
N ALA A 164 -6.00 -43.59 20.61
CA ALA A 164 -5.75 -42.33 21.32
C ALA A 164 -4.37 -42.28 22.00
N THR A 165 -3.92 -43.39 22.56
CA THR A 165 -2.60 -43.47 23.19
C THR A 165 -1.45 -43.33 22.18
N GLU A 166 -1.57 -43.88 20.97
CA GLU A 166 -0.56 -43.67 19.92
C GLU A 166 -0.56 -42.22 19.42
N TYR A 167 -1.73 -41.58 19.35
CA TYR A 167 -1.83 -40.14 19.08
C TYR A 167 -1.12 -39.32 20.18
N ASP A 168 -1.33 -39.65 21.46
CA ASP A 168 -0.67 -38.98 22.58
C ASP A 168 0.86 -39.18 22.55
N ILE A 169 1.34 -40.38 22.20
CA ILE A 169 2.77 -40.67 22.04
C ILE A 169 3.37 -39.84 20.90
N ASN A 170 2.69 -39.79 19.75
CA ASN A 170 3.15 -39.00 18.60
C ASN A 170 3.13 -37.50 18.90
N GLY A 171 2.10 -37.00 19.59
CA GLY A 171 2.04 -35.60 20.02
C GLY A 171 3.18 -35.25 20.97
N GLU A 172 3.48 -36.12 21.95
CA GLU A 172 4.62 -35.88 22.86
C GLU A 172 5.96 -35.99 22.13
N PHE A 173 6.09 -36.91 21.17
CA PHE A 173 7.27 -36.99 20.30
C PHE A 173 7.43 -35.70 19.48
N GLU A 174 6.37 -35.21 18.86
CA GLU A 174 6.36 -33.94 18.13
C GLU A 174 6.73 -32.76 19.03
N MET A 175 6.26 -32.73 20.27
CA MET A 175 6.62 -31.63 21.15
C MET A 175 8.09 -31.69 21.58
N ARG A 176 8.69 -32.89 21.75
CA ARG A 176 10.06 -33.03 22.26
C ARG A 176 11.16 -33.09 21.22
N GLN A 177 10.91 -33.71 20.07
CA GLN A 177 11.87 -33.75 18.98
C GLN A 177 11.84 -32.41 18.26
N THR A 178 12.74 -31.49 18.65
CA THR A 178 12.65 -30.08 18.26
C THR A 178 13.67 -29.66 17.20
N GLU A 179 14.53 -30.57 16.74
CA GLU A 179 15.47 -30.29 15.65
C GLU A 179 14.70 -29.76 14.43
N GLY A 180 15.00 -28.54 13.97
CA GLY A 180 14.29 -27.91 12.86
C GLY A 180 12.96 -27.21 13.21
N LYS A 181 12.57 -27.15 14.50
CA LYS A 181 11.38 -26.44 15.01
C LYS A 181 11.75 -25.37 16.03
N LEU A 182 11.02 -24.25 16.04
CA LEU A 182 11.22 -23.26 17.10
C LEU A 182 10.75 -23.84 18.42
N ALA A 183 11.62 -23.83 19.43
CA ALA A 183 11.37 -24.44 20.72
C ALA A 183 11.61 -23.47 21.89
N ASP A 184 10.93 -23.73 22.99
CA ASP A 184 11.12 -23.02 24.24
C ASP A 184 12.32 -23.56 25.04
N ALA A 185 12.63 -22.91 26.17
CA ALA A 185 13.74 -23.31 27.03
C ALA A 185 13.47 -24.59 27.85
N TRP A 186 12.28 -25.18 27.73
CA TRP A 186 11.96 -26.48 28.30
C TRP A 186 12.27 -27.63 27.32
N GLY A 187 12.66 -27.31 26.08
CA GLY A 187 12.92 -28.30 25.03
C GLY A 187 11.63 -28.81 24.41
N ARG A 188 10.59 -27.98 24.41
CA ARG A 188 9.33 -28.27 23.71
C ARG A 188 9.14 -27.34 22.53
N SER A 189 8.54 -27.84 21.46
CA SER A 189 8.15 -27.03 20.31
C SER A 189 7.19 -25.92 20.75
N LEU A 190 7.40 -24.71 20.25
CA LEU A 190 6.42 -23.63 20.38
C LEU A 190 5.22 -23.96 19.47
N LEU A 191 4.03 -23.62 19.94
CA LEU A 191 2.78 -23.78 19.19
C LEU A 191 2.47 -22.45 18.50
N PHE A 192 2.22 -22.49 17.20
CA PHE A 192 1.76 -21.34 16.42
C PHE A 192 0.37 -21.63 15.88
N TYR A 193 -0.51 -20.64 15.89
CA TYR A 193 -1.81 -20.71 15.21
C TYR A 193 -2.39 -19.31 14.99
N TYR A 194 -3.29 -19.21 14.02
CA TYR A 194 -4.04 -17.99 13.70
C TYR A 194 -5.45 -18.03 14.27
N LEU A 195 -5.90 -16.91 14.84
CA LEU A 195 -7.31 -16.68 15.19
C LEU A 195 -7.85 -15.46 14.42
N ASP A 196 -9.08 -15.55 13.91
CA ASP A 196 -9.81 -14.40 13.35
C ASP A 196 -10.28 -13.43 14.44
N GLY A 197 -10.88 -12.30 14.05
CA GLY A 197 -11.44 -11.33 15.01
C GLY A 197 -12.58 -11.87 15.91
N SER A 198 -13.13 -13.04 15.59
CA SER A 198 -14.15 -13.75 16.39
C SER A 198 -13.56 -14.87 17.26
N GLY A 199 -12.25 -15.11 17.20
CA GLY A 199 -11.56 -16.17 17.92
C GLY A 199 -11.62 -17.55 17.25
N ASN A 200 -12.06 -17.66 15.99
CA ASN A 200 -12.04 -18.93 15.26
C ASN A 200 -10.66 -19.18 14.65
N HIS A 201 -10.27 -20.45 14.56
CA HIS A 201 -9.01 -20.83 13.94
C HIS A 201 -9.00 -20.58 12.43
N LEU A 202 -7.86 -20.08 11.96
CA LEU A 202 -7.60 -19.90 10.55
C LEU A 202 -6.46 -20.80 10.09
N ARG A 203 -6.62 -21.43 8.92
CA ARG A 203 -5.55 -22.19 8.26
C ARG A 203 -4.51 -21.27 7.63
N VAL A 204 -4.96 -20.13 7.10
CA VAL A 204 -4.13 -19.11 6.46
C VAL A 204 -4.41 -17.78 7.15
N ALA A 205 -3.38 -16.99 7.40
CA ALA A 205 -3.56 -15.67 8.00
C ALA A 205 -4.43 -14.79 7.10
N THR A 206 -5.52 -14.28 7.64
CA THR A 206 -6.31 -13.20 7.05
C THR A 206 -5.78 -11.84 7.55
N PRO A 207 -6.18 -10.72 6.94
CA PRO A 207 -5.80 -9.39 7.43
C PRO A 207 -6.16 -9.18 8.91
N ASP A 208 -7.30 -9.66 9.38
CA ASP A 208 -7.75 -9.55 10.76
C ASP A 208 -7.22 -10.65 11.69
N ALA A 209 -6.28 -11.48 11.22
CA ALA A 209 -5.75 -12.58 12.01
C ALA A 209 -4.80 -12.11 13.12
N THR A 210 -4.99 -12.67 14.31
CA THR A 210 -4.02 -12.63 15.41
C THR A 210 -3.17 -13.90 15.38
N LEU A 211 -1.85 -13.74 15.34
CA LEU A 211 -0.91 -14.86 15.49
C LEU A 211 -0.62 -15.10 16.97
N TYR A 212 -0.89 -16.30 17.45
CA TYR A 212 -0.51 -16.75 18.78
C TYR A 212 0.73 -17.64 18.71
N ILE A 213 1.63 -17.42 19.67
CA ILE A 213 2.82 -18.23 19.89
C ILE A 213 2.81 -18.65 21.36
N VAL A 214 2.64 -19.94 21.62
CA VAL A 214 2.43 -20.48 22.96
C VAL A 214 3.57 -21.44 23.32
N SER A 215 4.14 -21.23 24.51
CA SER A 215 4.96 -22.22 25.21
C SER A 215 4.14 -22.83 26.34
N GLU A 216 4.13 -24.15 26.41
CA GLU A 216 3.43 -24.97 27.42
C GLU A 216 4.11 -24.97 28.80
N GLY A 217 5.08 -24.08 29.02
CA GLY A 217 5.67 -23.86 30.33
C GLY A 217 6.37 -25.09 30.91
N ALA A 218 6.34 -25.20 32.23
CA ALA A 218 7.00 -26.26 32.99
C ALA A 218 6.11 -27.50 33.16
N ASP A 219 4.79 -27.34 33.17
CA ASP A 219 3.84 -28.44 33.32
C ASP A 219 3.59 -29.21 32.01
N MET A 220 4.02 -28.64 30.88
CA MET A 220 3.96 -29.23 29.54
C MET A 220 2.53 -29.46 29.06
N ARG A 221 1.60 -28.57 29.45
CA ARG A 221 0.19 -28.66 29.07
C ARG A 221 -0.31 -27.33 28.55
N SER A 222 -1.22 -27.39 27.58
CA SER A 222 -2.00 -26.21 27.21
C SER A 222 -3.40 -26.58 26.75
N SER A 223 -4.28 -25.59 26.68
CA SER A 223 -5.60 -25.77 26.10
C SER A 223 -5.45 -25.70 24.59
N HIS A 224 -5.74 -26.81 23.95
CA HIS A 224 -5.73 -26.93 22.50
C HIS A 224 -7.18 -26.97 21.98
N PRO A 225 -7.48 -26.40 20.80
CA PRO A 225 -6.58 -25.73 19.87
C PRO A 225 -6.33 -24.23 20.16
N ALA A 226 -7.17 -23.57 20.97
CA ALA A 226 -6.99 -22.17 21.37
C ALA A 226 -6.56 -22.06 22.84
N TYR A 227 -5.51 -21.28 23.08
CA TYR A 227 -5.12 -20.89 24.43
C TYR A 227 -6.25 -20.11 25.12
N ASP A 228 -6.71 -20.63 26.25
CA ASP A 228 -7.65 -19.98 27.14
C ASP A 228 -7.00 -19.82 28.52
N LYS A 229 -6.62 -18.58 28.82
CA LYS A 229 -5.96 -18.19 30.07
C LYS A 229 -6.70 -18.61 31.35
N ASP A 230 -8.00 -18.90 31.27
CA ASP A 230 -8.84 -19.23 32.42
C ASP A 230 -8.77 -20.73 32.79
N PHE A 231 -8.18 -21.58 31.94
CA PHE A 231 -7.90 -22.98 32.29
C PHE A 231 -6.75 -23.11 33.30
N GLU A 232 -6.93 -24.00 34.30
CA GLU A 232 -6.00 -24.16 35.43
C GLU A 232 -4.56 -24.50 35.00
N PHE A 233 -4.40 -25.34 33.98
CA PHE A 233 -3.10 -25.77 33.46
C PHE A 233 -2.47 -24.78 32.46
N ASN A 234 -3.10 -23.62 32.20
CA ASN A 234 -2.51 -22.57 31.37
C ASN A 234 -1.77 -21.51 32.20
N GLY A 235 -1.69 -21.70 33.52
CA GLY A 235 -1.17 -20.71 34.48
C GLY A 235 0.33 -20.44 34.38
N ASP A 236 1.12 -21.38 33.86
CA ASP A 236 2.57 -21.24 33.63
C ASP A 236 2.94 -21.07 32.15
N ASN A 237 1.96 -21.12 31.25
CA ASN A 237 2.16 -20.93 29.83
C ASN A 237 2.60 -19.50 29.51
N LEU A 238 3.52 -19.39 28.56
CA LEU A 238 4.00 -18.12 28.06
C LEU A 238 3.44 -17.89 26.67
N VAL A 239 2.65 -16.84 26.54
CA VAL A 239 1.94 -16.51 25.30
C VAL A 239 2.42 -15.18 24.76
N LEU A 240 2.77 -15.20 23.49
CA LEU A 240 2.99 -14.00 22.68
C LEU A 240 1.89 -13.95 21.62
N ALA A 241 1.10 -12.88 21.63
CA ALA A 241 0.15 -12.58 20.57
C ALA A 241 0.68 -11.42 19.73
N ILE A 242 0.57 -11.55 18.40
CA ILE A 242 0.79 -10.48 17.43
C ILE A 242 -0.58 -10.18 16.82
N THR A 243 -1.22 -9.11 17.31
CA THR A 243 -2.58 -8.73 16.91
C THR A 243 -2.55 -7.93 15.62
N PRO A 244 -3.67 -7.89 14.85
CA PRO A 244 -3.81 -7.03 13.67
C PRO A 244 -3.31 -5.62 13.91
N GLU A 245 -3.62 -4.97 15.03
CA GLU A 245 -3.19 -3.59 15.30
C GLU A 245 -1.67 -3.41 15.40
N GLU A 246 -0.93 -4.49 15.69
CA GLU A 246 0.53 -4.43 15.74
C GLU A 246 1.19 -4.49 14.35
N TRP A 247 0.47 -5.01 13.36
CA TRP A 247 1.03 -5.40 12.06
C TRP A 247 0.27 -4.80 10.87
N GLN A 248 -1.05 -4.67 10.97
CA GLN A 248 -1.87 -3.77 10.18
C GLN A 248 -1.64 -2.33 10.65
N ASP A 249 -0.95 -1.58 9.82
CA ASP A 249 -0.78 -0.16 10.06
C ASP A 249 -2.05 0.58 9.61
N ASP A 250 -3.09 0.59 10.45
CA ASP A 250 -4.33 1.36 10.25
C ASP A 250 -4.04 2.83 9.89
N THR A 251 -2.91 3.35 10.39
CA THR A 251 -2.43 4.68 10.05
C THR A 251 -2.03 4.74 8.57
N ARG A 252 -1.25 3.78 8.07
CA ARG A 252 -0.95 3.66 6.63
C ARG A 252 -2.18 3.40 5.78
N MET A 253 -3.14 2.59 6.21
CA MET A 253 -4.40 2.44 5.46
C MET A 253 -5.18 3.76 5.38
N THR A 254 -5.27 4.48 6.49
CA THR A 254 -5.90 5.81 6.55
C THR A 254 -5.15 6.81 5.66
N GLU A 255 -3.84 6.73 5.64
CA GLU A 255 -2.97 7.59 4.83
C GLU A 255 -3.04 7.25 3.35
N ALA A 256 -3.09 5.98 2.97
CA ALA A 256 -3.29 5.53 1.61
C ALA A 256 -4.64 6.05 1.09
N LYS A 257 -5.71 5.93 1.89
CA LYS A 257 -7.02 6.54 1.58
C LYS A 257 -6.91 8.05 1.43
N ARG A 258 -6.18 8.74 2.31
CA ARG A 258 -5.95 10.20 2.22
C ARG A 258 -5.16 10.56 0.97
N GLN A 259 -4.16 9.76 0.60
CA GLN A 259 -3.31 9.94 -0.56
C GLN A 259 -4.10 9.76 -1.85
N LEU A 260 -4.89 8.68 -1.96
CA LEU A 260 -5.81 8.43 -3.08
C LEU A 260 -6.83 9.55 -3.24
N LEU A 261 -7.39 10.06 -2.13
CA LEU A 261 -8.27 11.23 -2.15
C LEU A 261 -7.52 12.49 -2.62
N SER A 262 -6.31 12.75 -2.12
CA SER A 262 -5.49 13.89 -2.54
C SER A 262 -5.10 13.81 -4.03
N LEU A 263 -4.80 12.61 -4.54
CA LEU A 263 -4.55 12.39 -5.97
C LEU A 263 -5.79 12.64 -6.80
N ARG A 264 -6.96 12.18 -6.35
CA ARG A 264 -8.23 12.52 -6.97
C ARG A 264 -8.44 14.03 -7.00
N GLU A 265 -8.15 14.74 -5.91
CA GLU A 265 -8.26 16.20 -5.88
C GLU A 265 -7.26 16.91 -6.81
N ALA A 266 -6.04 16.39 -6.95
CA ALA A 266 -5.07 16.88 -7.93
C ALA A 266 -5.54 16.67 -9.37
N LEU A 267 -6.25 15.57 -9.64
CA LEU A 267 -6.77 15.23 -10.97
C LEU A 267 -8.01 16.05 -11.34
N VAL A 268 -9.03 16.10 -10.48
CA VAL A 268 -10.35 16.67 -10.83
C VAL A 268 -10.80 17.84 -9.94
N GLY A 269 -9.98 18.24 -8.97
CA GLY A 269 -10.28 19.29 -7.99
C GLY A 269 -10.97 18.77 -6.72
N LYS A 270 -11.05 19.66 -5.71
CA LYS A 270 -11.69 19.40 -4.42
C LYS A 270 -13.17 19.07 -4.58
N ARG A 271 -13.66 18.09 -3.81
CA ARG A 271 -15.11 17.81 -3.75
C ARG A 271 -15.87 18.99 -3.17
N GLY A 272 -17.12 19.15 -3.62
CA GLY A 272 -18.06 20.11 -3.05
C GLY A 272 -17.87 21.55 -3.52
N ILE A 273 -16.83 21.85 -4.32
CA ILE A 273 -16.78 23.11 -5.05
C ILE A 273 -17.83 23.04 -6.14
N THR A 274 -18.91 23.79 -5.95
CA THR A 274 -19.98 23.91 -6.91
C THR A 274 -20.14 25.33 -7.39
N ASP A 275 -20.62 25.50 -8.61
CA ASP A 275 -21.00 26.82 -9.11
C ASP A 275 -22.30 27.31 -8.46
N ARG A 276 -22.74 28.52 -8.84
CA ARG A 276 -23.98 29.13 -8.31
C ARG A 276 -25.24 28.29 -8.53
N LEU A 277 -25.19 27.28 -9.40
CA LEU A 277 -26.29 26.36 -9.68
C LEU A 277 -26.12 25.00 -8.99
N GLY A 278 -25.15 24.87 -8.07
CA GLY A 278 -24.89 23.64 -7.32
C GLY A 278 -24.17 22.56 -8.13
N ARG A 279 -23.53 22.91 -9.25
CA ARG A 279 -22.89 21.94 -10.15
C ARG A 279 -21.39 21.84 -9.87
N PRO A 280 -20.78 20.65 -9.87
CA PRO A 280 -19.37 20.49 -9.55
C PRO A 280 -18.48 21.26 -10.54
N ILE A 281 -17.60 22.10 -10.01
CA ILE A 281 -16.55 22.76 -10.78
C ILE A 281 -15.38 21.79 -10.86
N LEU A 282 -14.90 21.55 -12.08
CA LEU A 282 -13.71 20.75 -12.31
C LEU A 282 -12.50 21.62 -12.08
N GLY A 283 -11.63 21.18 -11.18
CA GLY A 283 -10.32 21.77 -10.95
C GLY A 283 -9.21 20.76 -11.26
N GLY A 284 -8.03 21.04 -10.71
CA GLY A 284 -6.87 20.16 -10.89
C GLY A 284 -6.44 20.05 -12.34
N TYR A 285 -5.75 18.96 -12.65
CA TYR A 285 -5.19 18.70 -13.96
C TYR A 285 -6.27 18.69 -15.06
N VAL A 286 -7.39 18.00 -14.83
CA VAL A 286 -8.50 17.88 -15.80
C VAL A 286 -9.18 19.22 -16.02
N GLY A 287 -9.36 20.03 -14.96
CA GLY A 287 -9.95 21.37 -15.10
C GLY A 287 -9.11 22.30 -15.98
N ASP A 288 -7.78 22.20 -15.86
CA ASP A 288 -6.83 23.04 -16.59
C ASP A 288 -6.52 22.54 -18.00
N HIS A 289 -6.39 21.23 -18.19
CA HIS A 289 -6.03 20.63 -19.48
C HIS A 289 -7.24 20.14 -20.29
N GLY A 290 -8.38 19.89 -19.65
CA GLY A 290 -9.57 19.35 -20.30
C GLY A 290 -9.53 17.88 -20.66
N LEU A 291 -8.50 17.15 -20.22
CA LEU A 291 -8.25 15.75 -20.57
C LEU A 291 -7.56 15.01 -19.42
N TRP A 292 -7.60 13.68 -19.45
CA TRP A 292 -6.83 12.85 -18.53
C TRP A 292 -5.33 13.05 -18.73
N PRO A 293 -4.50 12.98 -17.68
CA PRO A 293 -3.07 12.94 -17.87
C PRO A 293 -2.67 11.72 -18.71
N THR A 294 -1.76 11.91 -19.64
CA THR A 294 -1.06 10.80 -20.31
C THR A 294 -0.35 9.97 -19.25
N LEU A 295 -0.45 8.64 -19.34
CA LEU A 295 0.32 7.76 -18.47
C LEU A 295 1.62 7.34 -19.16
N TRP A 296 2.66 7.19 -18.35
CA TRP A 296 4.02 6.92 -18.79
C TRP A 296 4.56 5.66 -18.11
N VAL A 297 5.34 4.87 -18.84
CA VAL A 297 6.01 3.66 -18.33
C VAL A 297 7.51 3.81 -18.47
N TRP A 298 8.26 3.23 -17.54
CA TRP A 298 9.72 3.24 -17.59
C TRP A 298 10.23 2.01 -18.36
N GLN A 299 10.97 2.25 -19.45
CA GLN A 299 11.65 1.22 -20.25
C GLN A 299 13.12 1.61 -20.50
N GLY A 300 13.81 2.03 -19.43
CA GLY A 300 15.15 2.64 -19.50
C GLY A 300 15.13 4.14 -19.80
N LYS A 301 14.01 4.64 -20.32
CA LYS A 301 13.57 6.03 -20.35
C LYS A 301 12.05 6.06 -20.16
N TRP A 302 11.49 7.22 -19.88
CA TRP A 302 10.03 7.35 -19.82
C TRP A 302 9.47 7.34 -21.24
N GLU A 303 8.51 6.45 -21.46
CA GLU A 303 7.78 6.35 -22.73
C GLU A 303 6.28 6.42 -22.46
N MET A 304 5.53 6.98 -23.40
CA MET A 304 4.09 7.04 -23.30
C MET A 304 3.51 5.62 -23.28
N ALA A 305 2.67 5.33 -22.29
CA ALA A 305 2.05 4.03 -22.17
C ALA A 305 1.16 3.73 -23.39
N THR A 306 1.23 2.50 -23.88
CA THR A 306 0.41 2.03 -24.99
C THR A 306 -0.76 1.22 -24.44
N ALA A 307 -1.96 1.41 -25.00
CA ALA A 307 -3.12 0.66 -24.58
C ALA A 307 -3.02 -0.82 -25.02
N VAL A 308 -3.30 -1.73 -24.09
CA VAL A 308 -3.46 -3.18 -24.34
C VAL A 308 -4.92 -3.51 -24.03
N ASP A 309 -5.65 -4.05 -25.02
CA ASP A 309 -7.09 -4.35 -24.91
C ASP A 309 -7.94 -3.15 -24.44
N GLY A 310 -7.60 -1.95 -24.93
CA GLY A 310 -8.30 -0.70 -24.59
C GLY A 310 -8.02 -0.18 -23.19
N VAL A 311 -7.05 -0.77 -22.49
CA VAL A 311 -6.63 -0.38 -21.14
C VAL A 311 -5.21 0.18 -21.21
N LEU A 312 -4.99 1.34 -20.62
CA LEU A 312 -3.69 1.99 -20.57
C LEU A 312 -3.24 2.08 -19.11
N GLU A 313 -2.03 1.60 -18.82
CA GLU A 313 -1.45 1.57 -17.46
C GLU A 313 -0.11 2.30 -17.43
N GLY A 314 0.14 3.08 -16.37
CA GLY A 314 1.40 3.81 -16.20
C GLY A 314 1.33 4.85 -15.07
N GLN A 315 2.27 5.80 -15.07
CA GLN A 315 2.34 6.90 -14.10
C GLN A 315 1.90 8.23 -14.74
N PRO A 316 1.04 9.03 -14.08
CA PRO A 316 0.56 10.31 -14.60
C PRO A 316 1.56 11.44 -14.32
N ARG A 317 2.75 11.40 -14.92
CA ARG A 317 3.86 12.33 -14.61
C ARG A 317 3.49 13.82 -14.74
N GLY A 318 2.54 14.14 -15.61
CA GLY A 318 2.01 15.51 -15.76
C GLY A 318 1.42 16.12 -14.48
N LEU A 319 1.14 15.31 -13.45
CA LEU A 319 0.72 15.80 -12.15
C LEU A 319 1.84 16.53 -11.38
N TRP A 320 3.12 16.26 -11.65
CA TRP A 320 4.23 16.85 -10.89
C TRP A 320 5.40 17.39 -11.71
N THR A 321 5.44 17.14 -13.02
CA THR A 321 6.48 17.66 -13.91
C THR A 321 5.91 18.08 -15.26
N GLN A 322 6.50 19.12 -15.86
CA GLN A 322 6.25 19.50 -17.24
C GLN A 322 7.08 18.69 -18.24
N ASP A 323 8.22 18.18 -17.79
CA ASP A 323 9.12 17.29 -18.50
C ASP A 323 8.68 15.85 -18.18
N VAL A 324 7.66 15.37 -18.91
CA VAL A 324 7.00 14.10 -18.64
C VAL A 324 7.74 12.91 -19.26
N ASP A 325 8.67 13.13 -20.17
CA ASP A 325 9.58 12.10 -20.68
C ASP A 325 10.99 12.13 -20.01
N GLY A 326 11.30 13.19 -19.26
CA GLY A 326 12.56 13.35 -18.52
C GLY A 326 13.75 13.71 -19.40
N ASP A 327 13.54 14.20 -20.62
CA ASP A 327 14.60 14.59 -21.56
C ASP A 327 15.14 16.01 -21.32
N GLY A 328 14.54 16.74 -20.38
CA GLY A 328 14.90 18.11 -20.01
C GLY A 328 14.18 19.19 -20.82
N SER A 329 13.30 18.80 -21.74
CA SER A 329 12.43 19.69 -22.50
C SER A 329 11.06 19.85 -21.85
N VAL A 330 10.31 20.87 -22.28
CA VAL A 330 8.96 21.14 -21.77
C VAL A 330 7.96 20.44 -22.68
N ASP A 331 7.38 19.34 -22.21
CA ASP A 331 6.40 18.55 -22.96
C ASP A 331 4.98 19.09 -22.80
N LEU A 332 4.65 19.52 -21.59
CA LEU A 332 3.33 20.06 -21.30
C LEU A 332 3.30 21.55 -21.63
N PRO A 333 2.29 22.02 -22.39
CA PRO A 333 2.20 23.42 -22.75
C PRO A 333 2.09 24.28 -21.48
N ASN A 334 2.98 25.27 -21.37
CA ASN A 334 2.84 26.33 -20.39
C ASN A 334 1.51 27.08 -20.62
N PRO A 335 0.92 27.67 -19.56
CA PRO A 335 -0.05 28.72 -19.74
C PRO A 335 0.60 29.78 -20.63
N PRO A 336 -0.12 30.34 -21.61
CA PRO A 336 0.50 31.18 -22.61
C PRO A 336 1.38 32.26 -21.95
N ASP A 337 2.66 32.28 -22.32
CA ASP A 337 3.27 33.57 -22.55
C ASP A 337 2.54 34.12 -23.79
N PRO A 338 1.82 35.24 -23.67
CA PRO A 338 1.07 35.82 -24.76
C PRO A 338 1.92 36.06 -26.03
N SER A 339 3.25 36.04 -25.98
CA SER A 339 4.09 36.29 -27.16
C SER A 339 4.41 35.08 -28.07
N THR A 340 4.11 33.84 -27.68
CA THR A 340 4.55 32.62 -28.41
C THR A 340 3.42 31.95 -29.21
N ALA A 341 3.14 32.46 -30.40
CA ALA A 341 1.97 32.12 -31.25
C ALA A 341 2.01 30.75 -31.99
N GLY A 342 2.70 29.72 -31.46
CA GLY A 342 2.95 28.47 -32.20
C GLY A 342 2.14 27.23 -31.79
N PHE A 343 1.59 27.18 -30.58
CA PHE A 343 1.02 25.96 -30.02
C PHE A 343 -0.50 26.02 -29.87
N VAL A 344 -1.18 24.97 -30.33
CA VAL A 344 -2.61 24.72 -30.07
C VAL A 344 -2.77 24.40 -28.57
N LEU A 345 -3.09 25.44 -27.78
CA LEU A 345 -3.33 25.30 -26.34
C LEU A 345 -4.62 24.51 -26.06
N LEU A 346 -4.59 23.72 -24.99
CA LEU A 346 -5.74 23.00 -24.43
C LEU A 346 -5.94 23.48 -23.01
N GLY A 347 -6.97 24.30 -22.82
CA GLY A 347 -7.21 24.99 -21.56
C GLY A 347 -6.06 25.89 -21.13
N PHE A 348 -5.89 26.10 -19.81
CA PHE A 348 -4.87 27.01 -19.28
C PHE A 348 -3.45 26.45 -19.34
N GLY A 349 -3.25 25.22 -19.85
CA GLY A 349 -1.96 24.56 -19.80
C GLY A 349 -1.56 24.17 -18.38
N TRP A 350 -0.33 23.72 -18.21
CA TRP A 350 0.17 23.27 -16.91
C TRP A 350 0.39 24.45 -15.96
N ARG A 351 -0.38 24.55 -14.88
CA ARG A 351 -0.31 25.70 -13.94
C ARG A 351 0.69 25.52 -12.79
N GLY A 352 1.45 24.44 -12.80
CA GLY A 352 2.32 24.04 -11.70
C GLY A 352 2.13 22.57 -11.35
N SER A 353 2.90 22.13 -10.36
CA SER A 353 2.73 20.81 -9.76
C SER A 353 1.33 20.71 -9.14
N TYR A 354 0.51 19.79 -9.64
CA TYR A 354 -0.80 19.45 -9.07
C TYR A 354 -0.67 18.51 -7.87
N TYR A 355 0.42 17.75 -7.84
CA TYR A 355 0.77 16.83 -6.77
C TYR A 355 2.25 16.94 -6.43
N GLU A 356 2.66 16.46 -5.26
CA GLU A 356 4.07 16.48 -4.87
C GLU A 356 4.89 15.52 -5.76
N LYS A 357 6.07 15.97 -6.18
CA LYS A 357 6.97 15.14 -6.98
C LYS A 357 7.43 13.93 -6.15
N PRO A 358 7.25 12.69 -6.63
CA PRO A 358 7.74 11.52 -5.92
C PRO A 358 9.26 11.55 -5.79
N MET A 359 9.77 10.96 -4.70
CA MET A 359 11.21 10.80 -4.50
C MET A 359 11.80 9.81 -5.52
N GLY A 360 13.07 10.02 -5.88
CA GLY A 360 13.81 9.13 -6.79
C GLY A 360 14.06 9.72 -8.17
N THR A 361 14.64 8.91 -9.05
CA THR A 361 14.94 9.24 -10.45
C THR A 361 14.72 8.01 -11.32
N GLY A 362 14.40 8.20 -12.60
CA GLY A 362 14.20 7.10 -13.55
C GLY A 362 13.06 6.17 -13.11
N GLU A 363 13.30 4.86 -13.06
CA GLU A 363 12.30 3.86 -12.65
C GLU A 363 11.72 4.08 -11.24
N ASN A 364 12.46 4.79 -10.38
CA ASN A 364 12.06 5.04 -9.00
C ASN A 364 11.23 6.31 -8.83
N GLU A 365 11.16 7.18 -9.84
CA GLU A 365 10.34 8.40 -9.83
C GLU A 365 8.87 8.09 -10.08
N VAL A 366 8.28 7.31 -9.18
CA VAL A 366 6.89 6.83 -9.25
C VAL A 366 6.14 7.16 -7.98
N LEU A 367 4.84 7.41 -8.10
CA LEU A 367 3.99 7.58 -6.92
C LEU A 367 3.88 6.24 -6.20
N ARG A 368 4.18 6.24 -4.90
CA ARG A 368 4.11 5.05 -4.04
C ARG A 368 3.08 5.27 -2.95
N ASP A 369 2.43 4.19 -2.55
CA ASP A 369 1.58 4.16 -1.37
C ASP A 369 2.43 4.16 -0.08
N PRO A 370 1.80 4.26 1.11
CA PRO A 370 2.52 4.26 2.39
C PRO A 370 3.29 2.96 2.70
N TRP A 371 3.08 1.88 1.92
CA TRP A 371 3.87 0.65 2.02
C TRP A 371 5.07 0.63 1.06
N GLY A 372 5.28 1.71 0.32
CA GLY A 372 6.35 1.86 -0.66
C GLY A 372 6.05 1.14 -1.98
N THR A 373 4.85 0.59 -2.15
CA THR A 373 4.45 -0.06 -3.40
C THR A 373 4.00 1.00 -4.40
N MET A 374 4.40 0.86 -5.66
CA MET A 374 4.03 1.82 -6.71
C MET A 374 2.51 1.81 -6.91
N LEU A 375 1.85 2.97 -6.85
CA LEU A 375 0.43 3.09 -7.17
C LEU A 375 0.18 2.73 -8.64
N ARG A 376 -0.88 1.94 -8.89
CA ARG A 376 -1.31 1.56 -10.23
C ARG A 376 -2.37 2.54 -10.73
N PHE A 377 -2.10 3.19 -11.86
CA PHE A 377 -3.10 3.99 -12.58
C PHE A 377 -3.53 3.22 -13.83
N ARG A 378 -4.84 3.02 -13.97
CA ARG A 378 -5.44 2.30 -15.08
C ARG A 378 -6.52 3.14 -15.71
N LEU A 379 -6.35 3.50 -16.97
CA LEU A 379 -7.33 4.24 -17.76
C LEU A 379 -8.08 3.27 -18.68
N SER A 380 -9.39 3.13 -18.48
CA SER A 380 -10.24 2.31 -19.34
C SER A 380 -10.59 3.03 -20.65
N HIS A 381 -10.93 2.25 -21.68
CA HIS A 381 -11.37 2.75 -22.99
C HIS A 381 -10.42 3.79 -23.59
N ALA A 382 -9.11 3.57 -23.46
CA ALA A 382 -8.10 4.45 -24.03
C ALA A 382 -8.20 4.44 -25.58
N GLY A 383 -8.48 5.59 -26.17
CA GLY A 383 -8.69 5.75 -27.62
C GLY A 383 -8.84 7.22 -28.02
N ALA A 384 -8.89 7.49 -29.33
CA ALA A 384 -8.95 8.86 -29.88
C ALA A 384 -10.28 9.58 -29.60
N ASP A 385 -11.36 8.83 -29.41
CA ASP A 385 -12.68 9.33 -29.01
C ASP A 385 -13.17 8.51 -27.81
N PRO A 386 -12.66 8.79 -26.60
CA PRO A 386 -12.94 7.94 -25.46
C PRO A 386 -14.39 8.16 -25.03
N PRO A 387 -15.12 7.10 -24.71
CA PRO A 387 -16.53 7.21 -24.42
C PRO A 387 -16.79 7.79 -23.01
N PRO A 388 -18.03 8.20 -22.69
CA PRO A 388 -18.37 8.75 -21.37
C PRO A 388 -18.12 7.79 -20.20
N GLU A 389 -18.13 6.49 -20.44
CA GLU A 389 -17.80 5.43 -19.47
C GLU A 389 -16.30 5.24 -19.23
N GLN A 390 -15.44 6.05 -19.85
CA GLN A 390 -14.01 6.06 -19.53
C GLN A 390 -13.80 6.36 -18.03
N MET A 391 -12.92 5.59 -17.42
CA MET A 391 -12.65 5.62 -15.98
C MET A 391 -11.15 5.54 -15.74
N LEU A 392 -10.66 6.42 -14.87
CA LEU A 392 -9.33 6.30 -14.30
C LEU A 392 -9.45 5.66 -12.92
N THR A 393 -8.91 4.46 -12.78
CA THR A 393 -8.80 3.75 -11.50
C THR A 393 -7.39 3.96 -10.95
N ILE A 394 -7.29 4.35 -9.69
CA ILE A 394 -6.03 4.44 -8.96
C ILE A 394 -6.07 3.41 -7.84
N THR A 395 -5.13 2.47 -7.82
CA THR A 395 -5.08 1.38 -6.84
C THR A 395 -3.78 1.43 -6.06
N SER A 396 -3.87 1.31 -4.74
CA SER A 396 -2.79 0.90 -3.84
C SER A 396 -2.91 -0.60 -3.62
N ALA A 397 -1.77 -1.29 -3.71
CA ALA A 397 -1.65 -2.74 -3.50
C ALA A 397 -1.73 -3.13 -2.01
N GLY A 398 -2.01 -2.18 -1.13
CA GLY A 398 -2.09 -2.42 0.29
C GLY A 398 -0.79 -2.94 0.93
N PRO A 399 -0.90 -3.57 2.11
CA PRO A 399 0.20 -4.14 2.87
C PRO A 399 1.00 -5.20 2.11
N ASP A 400 0.35 -6.10 1.36
CA ASP A 400 1.03 -7.22 0.74
C ASP A 400 1.83 -6.83 -0.52
N GLY A 401 1.56 -5.64 -1.06
CA GLY A 401 2.26 -5.07 -2.20
C GLY A 401 1.95 -5.80 -3.52
N MET A 402 0.92 -6.64 -3.53
CA MET A 402 0.42 -7.35 -4.70
C MET A 402 -0.91 -6.75 -5.13
N PHE A 403 -1.05 -6.56 -6.44
CA PHE A 403 -2.31 -6.08 -6.99
C PHE A 403 -3.15 -7.25 -7.42
N HIS A 404 -4.38 -7.27 -6.94
CA HIS A 404 -5.29 -8.36 -7.23
C HIS A 404 -6.21 -8.02 -8.40
N SER A 405 -6.73 -9.07 -9.04
CA SER A 405 -7.70 -8.88 -10.11
C SER A 405 -9.07 -8.55 -9.52
N ALA A 406 -9.95 -7.93 -10.29
CA ALA A 406 -11.32 -7.70 -9.85
C ALA A 406 -12.11 -9.00 -9.58
N GLU A 407 -11.62 -10.14 -10.08
CA GLU A 407 -12.21 -11.47 -9.85
C GLU A 407 -11.74 -12.10 -8.54
N ASP A 408 -10.62 -11.62 -8.00
CA ASP A 408 -10.03 -12.04 -6.74
C ASP A 408 -9.81 -10.82 -5.85
N PRO A 409 -10.89 -10.19 -5.34
CA PRO A 409 -10.74 -9.04 -4.46
C PRO A 409 -10.12 -9.52 -3.15
N SER A 410 -8.80 -9.43 -3.04
CA SER A 410 -8.17 -9.40 -1.73
C SER A 410 -8.78 -8.25 -0.94
N LEU A 411 -8.84 -8.40 0.36
CA LEU A 411 -9.47 -7.42 1.24
C LEU A 411 -8.58 -6.19 1.49
N ASP A 412 -7.37 -6.13 0.91
CA ASP A 412 -6.36 -5.14 1.26
C ASP A 412 -6.06 -4.11 0.15
N ASP A 413 -6.38 -4.40 -1.11
CA ASP A 413 -6.32 -3.42 -2.20
C ASP A 413 -7.25 -2.22 -1.93
N LEU A 414 -6.69 -1.01 -2.01
CA LEU A 414 -7.44 0.23 -1.87
C LEU A 414 -7.50 0.94 -3.22
N SER A 415 -8.70 1.06 -3.78
CA SER A 415 -8.91 1.72 -5.07
C SER A 415 -9.83 2.93 -4.99
N ILE A 416 -9.61 3.87 -5.91
CA ILE A 416 -10.55 4.97 -6.18
C ILE A 416 -10.80 5.07 -7.68
N ASP A 417 -12.08 5.05 -8.03
CA ASP A 417 -12.54 5.19 -9.40
C ASP A 417 -12.98 6.63 -9.69
N ILE A 418 -12.45 7.17 -10.78
CA ILE A 418 -12.80 8.51 -11.26
C ILE A 418 -13.39 8.34 -12.66
N LEU A 419 -14.72 8.39 -12.72
CA LEU A 419 -15.46 8.38 -13.98
C LEU A 419 -15.26 9.70 -14.73
N ARG A 420 -15.20 9.62 -16.06
CA ARG A 420 -15.22 10.76 -16.98
C ARG A 420 -16.62 11.40 -17.00
N GLY A 421 -16.96 12.08 -15.91
CA GLY A 421 -18.26 12.74 -15.75
C GLY A 421 -18.29 14.19 -16.25
N TRP A 422 -17.21 14.65 -16.90
CA TRP A 422 -17.04 16.05 -17.24
C TRP A 422 -17.32 16.41 -18.68
N ASP A 423 -17.61 15.47 -19.56
CA ASP A 423 -17.94 15.84 -20.94
C ASP A 423 -19.15 16.79 -20.97
N VAL A 424 -19.12 17.73 -21.91
CA VAL A 424 -20.23 18.64 -22.17
C VAL A 424 -21.41 17.81 -22.67
N ARG A 425 -22.47 17.72 -21.86
CA ARG A 425 -23.57 16.76 -22.07
C ARG A 425 -24.47 17.08 -23.27
N GLN A 426 -24.42 18.31 -23.77
CA GLN A 426 -25.26 18.81 -24.87
C GLN A 426 -24.41 19.60 -25.88
N GLU A 427 -24.97 19.87 -27.07
CA GLU A 427 -24.41 20.89 -27.96
C GLU A 427 -24.47 22.23 -27.23
N VAL A 428 -23.31 22.73 -26.86
CA VAL A 428 -23.17 24.02 -26.18
C VAL A 428 -22.61 24.98 -27.20
N SER A 429 -23.02 26.23 -27.09
CA SER A 429 -22.52 27.27 -27.97
C SER A 429 -21.98 28.41 -27.13
N VAL A 430 -20.72 28.78 -27.33
CA VAL A 430 -20.19 30.02 -26.78
C VAL A 430 -20.77 31.15 -27.61
N ARG A 431 -21.59 31.98 -26.96
CA ARG A 431 -22.09 33.23 -27.52
C ARG A 431 -21.30 34.38 -26.97
N GLY A 432 -21.07 35.39 -27.78
CA GLY A 432 -20.38 36.59 -27.33
C GLY A 432 -20.56 37.73 -28.31
N LYS A 433 -20.14 38.91 -27.86
CA LYS A 433 -20.13 40.13 -28.65
C LYS A 433 -18.70 40.64 -28.73
N VAL A 434 -18.24 40.92 -29.95
CA VAL A 434 -16.98 41.62 -30.22
C VAL A 434 -17.32 43.07 -30.55
N VAL A 435 -16.58 44.03 -30.00
CA VAL A 435 -16.75 45.46 -30.27
C VAL A 435 -15.43 46.00 -30.82
N ASN A 436 -15.46 46.62 -31.99
CA ASN A 436 -14.32 47.31 -32.57
C ASN A 436 -14.39 48.80 -32.18
N GLU A 437 -13.45 49.23 -31.34
CA GLU A 437 -13.33 50.63 -30.93
C GLU A 437 -12.36 51.44 -31.79
N THR A 438 -11.66 50.78 -32.72
CA THR A 438 -10.72 51.42 -33.64
C THR A 438 -11.45 52.09 -34.81
N ALA A 439 -10.72 52.89 -35.59
CA ALA A 439 -11.25 53.50 -36.81
C ALA A 439 -11.16 52.59 -38.04
N GLU A 440 -10.40 51.50 -37.96
CA GLU A 440 -10.12 50.59 -39.06
C GLU A 440 -11.09 49.41 -39.05
N ASP A 441 -11.41 48.89 -40.24
CA ASP A 441 -12.24 47.71 -40.38
C ASP A 441 -11.38 46.47 -40.18
N LEU A 442 -11.79 45.58 -39.28
CA LEU A 442 -11.01 44.41 -38.91
C LEU A 442 -11.69 43.12 -39.40
N PRO A 443 -11.06 42.35 -40.31
CA PRO A 443 -11.46 40.99 -40.61
C PRO A 443 -10.94 40.07 -39.50
N LEU A 444 -11.84 39.55 -38.68
CA LEU A 444 -11.50 38.82 -37.47
C LEU A 444 -11.97 37.36 -37.55
N ARG A 445 -11.28 36.47 -36.84
CA ARG A 445 -11.72 35.09 -36.61
C ARG A 445 -11.71 34.85 -35.11
N VAL A 446 -12.85 34.40 -34.57
CA VAL A 446 -12.92 33.90 -33.19
C VAL A 446 -12.67 32.42 -33.22
N ARG A 447 -11.75 31.96 -32.38
CA ARG A 447 -11.33 30.57 -32.26
C ARG A 447 -11.48 30.11 -30.82
N LEU A 448 -12.15 28.98 -30.62
CA LEU A 448 -12.17 28.31 -29.31
C LEU A 448 -11.14 27.19 -29.30
N HIS A 449 -10.26 27.24 -28.32
CA HIS A 449 -9.24 26.22 -28.08
C HIS A 449 -9.82 25.03 -27.31
N ALA A 450 -10.82 24.38 -27.91
CA ALA A 450 -11.67 23.36 -27.29
C ALA A 450 -10.96 22.01 -27.04
N SER A 451 -10.23 21.52 -28.04
CA SER A 451 -9.54 20.22 -28.04
C SER A 451 -8.39 20.23 -29.07
N PRO A 452 -7.46 19.25 -29.06
CA PRO A 452 -6.33 19.26 -30.01
C PRO A 452 -6.78 18.84 -31.41
N ALA A 453 -7.85 18.06 -31.50
CA ALA A 453 -8.40 17.58 -32.76
C ALA A 453 -9.40 18.56 -33.39
N VAL A 454 -10.07 19.39 -32.58
CA VAL A 454 -11.15 20.27 -33.03
C VAL A 454 -11.06 21.62 -32.34
N GLN A 455 -10.82 22.66 -33.15
CA GLN A 455 -10.93 24.05 -32.76
C GLN A 455 -12.03 24.70 -33.60
N PRO A 456 -13.24 24.85 -33.04
CA PRO A 456 -14.30 25.54 -33.77
C PRO A 456 -13.89 26.99 -33.95
N THR A 457 -14.14 27.51 -35.15
CA THR A 457 -13.82 28.89 -35.53
C THR A 457 -15.02 29.54 -36.19
N VAL A 458 -15.20 30.84 -35.96
CA VAL A 458 -16.20 31.66 -36.64
C VAL A 458 -15.50 32.89 -37.19
N GLU A 459 -15.56 33.07 -38.51
CA GLU A 459 -15.07 34.27 -39.19
C GLU A 459 -16.11 35.39 -39.11
N MET A 460 -15.64 36.61 -38.95
CA MET A 460 -16.48 37.80 -38.85
C MET A 460 -15.77 39.03 -39.39
N PHE A 461 -16.55 40.07 -39.68
CA PHE A 461 -16.03 41.36 -40.11
C PHE A 461 -16.65 42.45 -39.23
N VAL A 462 -15.81 43.21 -38.52
CA VAL A 462 -16.27 44.22 -37.55
C VAL A 462 -15.78 45.60 -37.98
N TYR A 463 -16.71 46.48 -38.35
CA TYR A 463 -16.39 47.81 -38.88
C TYR A 463 -15.82 48.73 -37.79
N GLY A 464 -14.94 49.64 -38.21
CA GLY A 464 -14.43 50.70 -37.36
C GLY A 464 -15.53 51.69 -36.93
N ARG A 465 -15.30 52.40 -35.83
CA ARG A 465 -16.27 53.32 -35.19
C ARG A 465 -16.73 54.48 -36.11
N THR A 466 -15.96 54.80 -37.15
CA THR A 466 -16.16 55.99 -37.99
C THR A 466 -16.84 55.69 -39.33
N VAL A 467 -17.25 54.45 -39.62
CA VAL A 467 -17.81 54.09 -40.93
C VAL A 467 -19.30 54.46 -41.02
N GLU A 468 -19.60 55.60 -41.63
CA GLU A 468 -20.96 56.06 -41.90
C GLU A 468 -21.63 55.19 -42.99
N GLY A 469 -22.80 54.63 -42.70
CA GLY A 469 -23.57 53.80 -43.65
C GLY A 469 -23.20 52.31 -43.71
N ALA A 470 -22.40 51.80 -42.76
CA ALA A 470 -22.11 50.37 -42.66
C ALA A 470 -23.40 49.55 -42.42
N LYS A 471 -23.52 48.41 -43.12
CA LYS A 471 -24.63 47.46 -42.92
C LYS A 471 -24.55 46.71 -41.59
N TRP A 472 -23.37 46.69 -40.98
CA TRP A 472 -23.07 46.06 -39.71
C TRP A 472 -22.51 47.13 -38.78
N GLY A 473 -22.95 47.17 -37.52
CA GLY A 473 -22.42 48.12 -36.55
C GLY A 473 -20.96 47.85 -36.18
N ASN A 474 -20.37 48.68 -35.32
CA ASN A 474 -19.03 48.47 -34.76
C ASN A 474 -18.96 47.30 -33.75
N SER A 475 -19.93 46.39 -33.81
CA SER A 475 -20.00 45.21 -32.97
C SER A 475 -20.65 44.05 -33.69
N TRP A 476 -20.20 42.83 -33.39
CA TRP A 476 -20.69 41.60 -34.00
C TRP A 476 -20.98 40.55 -32.93
N GLN A 477 -22.05 39.77 -33.11
CA GLN A 477 -22.41 38.65 -32.24
C GLN A 477 -21.99 37.33 -32.89
N PHE A 478 -21.30 36.48 -32.14
CA PHE A 478 -20.89 35.16 -32.61
C PHE A 478 -21.60 34.05 -31.84
N ASN A 479 -21.69 32.88 -32.47
CA ASN A 479 -22.21 31.66 -31.87
C ASN A 479 -21.34 30.48 -32.29
N LEU A 480 -20.58 29.93 -31.34
CA LEU A 480 -19.53 28.96 -31.64
C LEU A 480 -19.84 27.63 -30.96
N ALA A 481 -20.12 26.60 -31.76
CA ALA A 481 -20.44 25.27 -31.25
C ALA A 481 -19.24 24.65 -30.54
N VAL A 482 -19.50 24.09 -29.35
CA VAL A 482 -18.51 23.57 -28.42
C VAL A 482 -18.49 22.03 -28.51
N PRO A 483 -17.34 21.42 -28.85
CA PRO A 483 -17.18 19.97 -28.82
C PRO A 483 -17.43 19.39 -27.42
N ARG A 484 -17.88 18.14 -27.34
CA ARG A 484 -18.15 17.45 -26.06
C ARG A 484 -16.96 17.45 -25.11
N SER A 485 -15.74 17.39 -25.62
CA SER A 485 -14.49 17.37 -24.84
C SER A 485 -14.03 18.75 -24.33
N SER A 486 -14.84 19.80 -24.45
CA SER A 486 -14.40 21.17 -24.16
C SER A 486 -14.67 21.65 -22.73
N ALA A 487 -15.10 20.78 -21.82
CA ALA A 487 -15.39 21.20 -20.45
C ALA A 487 -14.12 21.52 -19.65
N GLY A 488 -14.22 22.48 -18.74
CA GLY A 488 -13.12 23.08 -18.00
C GLY A 488 -12.75 24.45 -18.54
N TYR A 489 -11.56 24.94 -18.17
CA TYR A 489 -11.06 26.21 -18.67
C TYR A 489 -10.56 26.09 -20.10
N ARG A 490 -10.84 27.09 -20.93
CA ARG A 490 -10.54 27.15 -22.36
C ARG A 490 -10.15 28.57 -22.74
N PHE A 491 -9.41 28.72 -23.83
CA PHE A 491 -9.13 30.03 -24.40
C PHE A 491 -10.07 30.33 -25.55
N LEU A 492 -10.63 31.54 -25.52
CA LEU A 492 -11.27 32.15 -26.66
C LEU A 492 -10.30 33.18 -27.23
N GLU A 493 -9.82 32.92 -28.44
CA GLU A 493 -8.84 33.73 -29.13
C GLU A 493 -9.52 34.54 -30.24
N LEU A 494 -9.14 35.81 -30.36
CA LEU A 494 -9.48 36.69 -31.47
C LEU A 494 -8.23 36.91 -32.32
N VAL A 495 -8.28 36.47 -33.57
CA VAL A 495 -7.17 36.58 -34.53
C VAL A 495 -7.58 37.44 -35.72
N GLU A 496 -6.70 38.33 -36.16
CA GLU A 496 -6.86 39.14 -37.36
C GLU A 496 -6.47 38.32 -38.59
N LEU A 497 -7.31 38.39 -39.62
CA LEU A 497 -7.06 37.77 -40.91
C LEU A 497 -6.19 38.73 -41.73
N ASN A 498 -4.87 38.56 -41.71
CA ASN A 498 -4.01 39.29 -42.62
C ASN A 498 -4.29 38.86 -44.07
N SER A 499 -4.09 39.79 -45.01
CA SER A 499 -4.25 39.65 -46.46
C SER A 499 -3.55 38.43 -47.09
N SER A 500 -2.57 37.81 -46.41
CA SER A 500 -1.89 36.57 -46.82
C SER A 500 -2.64 35.28 -46.45
N TRP A 501 -3.79 35.34 -45.75
CA TRP A 501 -4.64 34.23 -45.28
C TRP A 501 -3.97 33.16 -44.38
N ASN A 502 -2.65 33.13 -44.29
CA ASN A 502 -1.88 32.14 -43.52
C ASN A 502 -1.23 32.72 -42.26
N ASP A 503 -1.00 34.02 -42.18
CA ASP A 503 -0.48 34.66 -40.97
C ASP A 503 -1.66 35.20 -40.14
N LEU A 504 -1.98 34.48 -39.08
CA LEU A 504 -2.97 34.89 -38.09
C LEU A 504 -2.25 35.65 -36.98
N GLU A 505 -2.46 36.97 -36.92
CA GLU A 505 -1.95 37.78 -35.82
C GLU A 505 -2.99 37.79 -34.70
N ARG A 506 -2.58 37.44 -33.48
CA ARG A 506 -3.49 37.41 -32.34
C ARG A 506 -3.76 38.84 -31.89
N VAL A 507 -5.03 39.25 -31.97
CA VAL A 507 -5.50 40.58 -31.56
C VAL A 507 -5.72 40.61 -30.05
N ASP A 508 -6.47 39.63 -29.53
CA ASP A 508 -6.84 39.57 -28.13
C ASP A 508 -7.27 38.14 -27.73
N TYR A 509 -7.40 37.87 -26.43
CA TYR A 509 -7.89 36.59 -25.91
C TYR A 509 -8.57 36.74 -24.55
N THR A 510 -9.42 35.79 -24.20
CA THR A 510 -9.92 35.65 -22.83
C THR A 510 -9.97 34.19 -22.40
N GLY A 511 -9.90 33.96 -21.08
CA GLY A 511 -10.24 32.67 -20.48
C GLY A 511 -11.76 32.50 -20.41
N VAL A 512 -12.26 31.35 -20.83
CA VAL A 512 -13.64 30.93 -20.62
C VAL A 512 -13.67 29.59 -19.90
N PHE A 513 -14.51 29.46 -18.89
CA PHE A 513 -14.82 28.17 -18.26
C PHE A 513 -16.10 27.62 -18.85
N ILE A 514 -16.04 26.40 -19.37
CA ILE A 514 -17.19 25.68 -19.93
C ILE A 514 -17.54 24.55 -18.96
N SER A 515 -18.71 24.61 -18.34
CA SER A 515 -19.14 23.54 -17.44
C SER A 515 -19.61 22.30 -18.24
N PRO A 516 -19.56 21.08 -17.66
CA PRO A 516 -20.12 19.87 -18.28
C PRO A 516 -21.62 19.99 -18.61
N ALA A 517 -22.34 20.87 -17.92
CA ALA A 517 -23.75 21.16 -18.16
C ALA A 517 -23.97 22.24 -19.24
N GLY A 518 -22.89 22.81 -19.78
CA GLY A 518 -22.95 23.76 -20.88
C GLY A 518 -23.09 25.23 -20.54
N THR A 519 -22.85 25.60 -19.28
CA THR A 519 -22.73 27.01 -18.92
C THR A 519 -21.34 27.49 -19.22
N VAL A 520 -21.24 28.67 -19.84
CA VAL A 520 -19.98 29.31 -20.16
C VAL A 520 -19.83 30.57 -19.30
N THR A 521 -18.69 30.73 -18.64
CA THR A 521 -18.35 31.94 -17.88
C THR A 521 -17.00 32.46 -18.36
N ALA A 522 -16.92 33.73 -18.75
CA ALA A 522 -15.65 34.37 -19.11
C ALA A 522 -14.97 35.00 -17.89
N GLU A 523 -13.64 35.03 -17.90
CA GLU A 523 -12.87 35.92 -17.05
C GLU A 523 -13.01 37.37 -17.58
N GLU A 524 -12.99 38.35 -16.67
CA GLU A 524 -12.96 39.76 -17.06
C GLU A 524 -11.68 40.05 -17.85
N GLY A 525 -11.80 40.24 -19.16
CA GLY A 525 -10.71 40.56 -20.09
C GLY A 525 -10.97 41.87 -20.84
N ALA A 526 -10.03 42.27 -21.71
CA ALA A 526 -10.13 43.49 -22.52
C ALA A 526 -11.30 43.44 -23.53
N ILE A 527 -11.71 42.24 -23.95
CA ILE A 527 -12.95 42.03 -24.71
C ILE A 527 -14.15 42.04 -23.77
N THR A 528 -15.10 42.96 -23.98
CA THR A 528 -16.42 42.88 -23.33
C THR A 528 -17.26 41.77 -23.98
N LEU A 529 -16.99 40.53 -23.60
CA LEU A 529 -17.79 39.38 -23.99
C LEU A 529 -19.06 39.34 -23.15
N ILE A 530 -20.16 39.77 -23.74
CA ILE A 530 -21.48 39.49 -23.19
C ILE A 530 -21.85 38.07 -23.63
N ILE A 531 -21.62 37.11 -22.74
CA ILE A 531 -22.08 35.72 -22.93
C ILE A 531 -23.54 35.66 -22.51
N GLU A 532 -24.44 35.45 -23.49
CA GLU A 532 -25.89 35.25 -23.28
C GLU A 532 -26.27 33.78 -23.18
#